data_AF-A0A7V5D1A1-F1
#
_entry.id   AF-A0A7V5D1A1-F1
#
_cell.length_a   1.000
_cell.length_b   1.000
_cell.length_c   1.000
_cell.angle_alpha   90.00
_cell.angle_beta   90.00
_cell.angle_gamma   90.00
#
_symmetry.space_group_name_H-M   'P 1'
#
loop_
_entity.id
_entity.type
_entity.pdbx_description
1 polymer ?
#
loop_
_entity_poly.entity_id
_entity_poly.type
_entity_poly.pdbx_seq_one_letter_code
_entity_poly.pdbx_strand_id
1 'polypeptide(L)'
;MPADRFLSLLMGVKTRGKIIGTAPVKKTDDGAVIGDQPVLFDVQEPIVVSFSETSEDYALPYYDTPLRYFRALEEYLNLSLKIIPVRVPADGRADVVVARAKELGVKIIGIRIRYPQEHDALAAWLKENKERRAILFHSAIYDAGYRLFFEFPGQTSFGDINPVFQEAMEEKRP
;
A
#
# COMPACT_ATOMS: atom_id res chain seq x y z
N MET A 1 -7.85 14.98 -8.97
CA MET A 1 -7.65 15.25 -7.53
C MET A 1 -6.34 14.62 -7.10
N PRO A 2 -5.45 15.32 -6.36
CA PRO A 2 -4.29 14.67 -5.74
C PRO A 2 -4.81 13.80 -4.59
N ALA A 3 -5.15 12.55 -4.90
CA ALA A 3 -5.93 11.72 -3.99
C ALA A 3 -5.17 11.40 -2.68
N ASP A 4 -3.85 11.18 -2.76
CA ASP A 4 -3.06 10.71 -1.60
C ASP A 4 -1.53 10.85 -1.72
N ARG A 5 -0.98 11.43 -2.79
CA ARG A 5 0.50 11.57 -2.97
C ARG A 5 1.20 12.22 -1.76
N PHE A 6 0.53 13.16 -1.12
CA PHE A 6 1.03 13.91 0.03
C PHE A 6 0.30 13.57 1.34
N LEU A 7 -0.53 12.53 1.33
CA LEU A 7 -1.31 12.13 2.50
C LEU A 7 -0.38 11.77 3.68
N SER A 8 0.81 11.25 3.39
CA SER A 8 1.85 10.97 4.40
C SER A 8 2.25 12.17 5.26
N LEU A 9 2.10 13.41 4.76
CA LEU A 9 2.37 14.63 5.55
C LEU A 9 1.39 14.83 6.71
N LEU A 10 0.28 14.10 6.70
CA LEU A 10 -0.76 14.16 7.71
C LEU A 10 -0.71 12.95 8.66
N MET A 11 0.35 12.13 8.60
CA MET A 11 0.54 10.99 9.50
C MET A 11 0.43 11.42 10.96
N GLY A 12 -0.48 10.78 11.71
CA GLY A 12 -0.71 11.08 13.14
C GLY A 12 -1.43 12.40 13.45
N VAL A 13 -1.85 13.17 12.43
CA VAL A 13 -2.59 14.42 12.64
C VAL A 13 -3.99 14.13 13.18
N LYS A 14 -4.34 14.78 14.30
CA LYS A 14 -5.68 14.74 14.88
C LYS A 14 -6.50 15.92 14.37
N THR A 15 -7.57 15.64 13.62
CA THR A 15 -8.53 16.67 13.19
C THR A 15 -9.93 16.38 13.73
N ARG A 16 -10.83 17.35 13.64
CA ARG A 16 -12.24 17.14 14.00
C ARG A 16 -12.97 16.20 13.03
N GLY A 17 -12.48 16.07 11.79
CA GLY A 17 -13.01 15.16 10.77
C GLY A 17 -12.13 13.93 10.60
N LYS A 18 -12.67 12.89 9.94
CA LYS A 18 -11.87 11.74 9.50
C LYS A 18 -11.29 12.01 8.13
N ILE A 19 -9.98 11.92 8.01
CA ILE A 19 -9.29 11.97 6.72
C ILE A 19 -9.24 10.54 6.19
N ILE A 20 -9.84 10.31 5.02
CA ILE A 20 -10.03 8.97 4.45
C ILE A 20 -9.12 8.67 3.25
N GLY A 21 -8.41 9.68 2.72
CA GLY A 21 -7.49 9.50 1.60
C GLY A 21 -8.14 8.78 0.40
N THR A 22 -7.49 7.72 -0.05
CA THR A 22 -7.92 6.83 -1.15
C THR A 22 -8.60 5.55 -0.67
N ALA A 23 -9.16 5.53 0.54
CA ALA A 23 -9.91 4.38 1.04
C ALA A 23 -10.97 3.91 0.03
N PRO A 24 -11.04 2.62 -0.30
CA PRO A 24 -12.04 2.12 -1.23
C PRO A 24 -13.44 2.27 -0.62
N VAL A 25 -14.41 2.67 -1.45
CA VAL A 25 -15.82 2.74 -1.05
C VAL A 25 -16.55 1.52 -1.57
N LYS A 26 -17.33 0.84 -0.74
CA LYS A 26 -18.13 -0.34 -1.12
C LYS A 26 -19.58 -0.10 -0.75
N LYS A 27 -20.50 -0.46 -1.64
CA LYS A 27 -21.93 -0.46 -1.32
C LYS A 27 -22.27 -1.77 -0.59
N THR A 28 -23.06 -1.67 0.47
CA THR A 28 -23.64 -2.79 1.22
C THR A 28 -25.16 -2.61 1.31
N ASP A 29 -25.87 -3.63 1.80
CA ASP A 29 -27.31 -3.55 2.01
C ASP A 29 -27.69 -2.46 3.03
N ASP A 30 -26.82 -2.22 4.02
CA ASP A 30 -26.99 -1.22 5.08
C ASP A 30 -26.43 0.18 4.72
N GLY A 31 -25.86 0.35 3.53
CA GLY A 31 -25.35 1.66 3.07
C GLY A 31 -24.01 1.58 2.32
N ALA A 32 -23.05 2.39 2.76
CA ALA A 32 -21.72 2.44 2.17
C ALA A 32 -20.63 2.26 3.23
N VAL A 33 -19.68 1.37 2.97
CA VAL A 33 -18.48 1.15 3.77
C VAL A 33 -17.32 1.86 3.10
N ILE A 34 -16.54 2.62 3.87
CA ILE A 34 -15.34 3.32 3.39
C ILE A 34 -14.13 2.71 4.10
N GLY A 35 -13.20 2.13 3.33
CA GLY A 35 -12.06 1.38 3.86
C GLY A 35 -12.44 -0.03 4.26
N ASP A 36 -12.22 -0.38 5.53
CA ASP A 36 -12.49 -1.70 6.12
C ASP A 36 -11.70 -2.86 5.49
N GLN A 37 -10.41 -2.60 5.25
CA GLN A 37 -9.47 -3.59 4.73
C GLN A 37 -8.13 -3.50 5.47
N PRO A 38 -8.10 -3.79 6.78
CA PRO A 38 -6.87 -3.76 7.53
C PRO A 38 -5.94 -4.87 7.04
N VAL A 39 -4.67 -4.51 6.86
CA VAL A 39 -3.58 -5.47 6.68
C VAL A 39 -2.70 -5.36 7.93
N LEU A 40 -2.48 -6.50 8.58
CA LEU A 40 -1.56 -6.61 9.69
C LEU A 40 -0.17 -6.98 9.19
N PHE A 41 0.86 -6.34 9.74
CA PHE A 41 2.24 -6.72 9.53
C PHE A 41 3.09 -6.49 10.76
N ASP A 42 4.14 -7.31 10.88
CA ASP A 42 5.17 -7.13 11.90
C ASP A 42 6.11 -6.00 11.50
N VAL A 43 6.46 -5.11 12.42
CA VAL A 43 7.38 -3.98 12.16
C VAL A 43 8.79 -4.43 11.76
N GLN A 44 9.15 -5.68 12.04
CA GLN A 44 10.40 -6.34 11.64
C GLN A 44 10.29 -7.10 10.31
N GLU A 45 9.11 -7.22 9.72
CA GLU A 45 8.93 -7.85 8.41
C GLU A 45 9.50 -6.94 7.30
N PRO A 46 10.29 -7.46 6.34
CA PRO A 46 10.77 -6.67 5.22
C PRO A 46 9.62 -6.23 4.30
N ILE A 47 9.67 -4.97 3.87
CA ILE A 47 8.63 -4.34 3.04
C ILE A 47 9.27 -3.82 1.77
N VAL A 48 8.87 -4.36 0.61
CA VAL A 48 9.29 -3.81 -0.69
C VAL A 48 8.39 -2.64 -1.05
N VAL A 49 8.96 -1.47 -1.34
CA VAL A 49 8.19 -0.26 -1.64
C VAL A 49 8.58 0.32 -2.99
N SER A 50 7.59 0.72 -3.79
CA SER A 50 7.88 1.42 -5.03
C SER A 50 8.36 2.85 -4.77
N PHE A 51 9.27 3.31 -5.62
CA PHE A 51 9.56 4.73 -5.77
C PHE A 51 9.88 5.08 -7.22
N SER A 52 9.93 6.37 -7.51
CA SER A 52 10.40 6.90 -8.78
C SER A 52 11.28 8.12 -8.54
N GLU A 53 12.28 8.35 -9.39
CA GLU A 53 13.00 9.62 -9.42
C GLU A 53 12.13 10.71 -10.09
N THR A 54 12.49 11.97 -9.86
CA THR A 54 11.83 13.10 -10.51
C THR A 54 11.98 12.98 -12.03
N SER A 55 10.86 13.05 -12.75
CA SER A 55 10.82 12.99 -14.21
C SER A 55 9.96 14.10 -14.79
N GLU A 56 10.17 14.40 -16.08
CA GLU A 56 9.29 15.28 -16.86
C GLU A 56 7.91 14.64 -17.13
N ASP A 57 7.81 13.31 -17.06
CA ASP A 57 6.52 12.62 -17.03
C ASP A 57 5.78 12.96 -15.73
N TYR A 58 4.65 13.65 -15.84
CA TYR A 58 3.84 14.12 -14.71
C TYR A 58 3.33 12.97 -13.82
N ALA A 59 3.12 11.77 -14.37
CA ALA A 59 2.49 10.68 -13.65
C ALA A 59 3.47 9.76 -12.92
N LEU A 60 4.71 9.65 -13.40
CA LEU A 60 5.74 8.80 -12.80
C LEU A 60 6.04 9.19 -11.33
N PRO A 61 6.11 10.47 -10.93
CA PRO A 61 6.36 10.87 -9.53
C PRO A 61 5.32 10.40 -8.50
N TYR A 62 4.19 9.84 -8.92
CA TYR A 62 3.21 9.24 -8.00
C TYR A 62 3.61 7.82 -7.55
N TYR A 63 4.53 7.13 -8.25
CA TYR A 63 5.09 5.86 -7.77
C TYR A 63 6.00 6.02 -6.54
N ASP A 64 6.41 7.26 -6.22
CA ASP A 64 7.14 7.63 -4.99
C ASP A 64 6.23 7.71 -3.74
N THR A 65 4.90 7.68 -3.91
CA THR A 65 3.94 7.77 -2.79
C THR A 65 4.17 6.70 -1.70
N PRO A 66 4.40 5.42 -2.02
CA PRO A 66 4.64 4.40 -1.00
C PRO A 66 5.89 4.68 -0.16
N LEU A 67 7.02 5.03 -0.79
CA LEU A 67 8.25 5.32 -0.07
C LEU A 67 8.08 6.53 0.88
N ARG A 68 7.36 7.57 0.45
CA ARG A 68 7.01 8.72 1.31
C ARG A 68 6.18 8.30 2.51
N TYR A 69 5.16 7.47 2.29
CA TYR A 69 4.31 6.98 3.36
C TYR A 69 5.08 6.17 4.40
N PHE A 70 5.89 5.20 3.98
CA PHE A 70 6.61 4.35 4.93
C PHE A 70 7.70 5.09 5.69
N ARG A 71 8.35 6.11 5.09
CA ARG A 71 9.26 7.00 5.82
C ARG A 71 8.53 7.85 6.87
N ALA A 72 7.38 8.42 6.52
CA ALA A 72 6.56 9.15 7.49
C ALA A 72 6.05 8.22 8.61
N LEU A 73 5.80 6.94 8.30
CA LEU A 73 5.44 5.93 9.28
C LEU A 73 6.60 5.60 10.24
N GLU A 74 7.82 5.44 9.73
CA GLU A 74 9.04 5.28 10.57
C GLU A 74 9.21 6.45 11.53
N GLU A 75 9.09 7.69 11.04
CA GLU A 75 9.19 8.91 11.83
C GLU A 75 8.09 8.97 12.91
N TYR A 76 6.84 8.70 12.51
CA TYR A 76 5.70 8.67 13.43
C TYR A 76 5.87 7.62 14.54
N LEU A 77 6.43 6.46 14.19
CA LEU A 77 6.67 5.35 15.11
C LEU A 77 7.89 5.53 16.00
N ASN A 78 8.82 6.41 15.61
CA ASN A 78 10.17 6.44 16.16
C ASN A 78 10.83 5.04 16.12
N LEU A 79 10.64 4.32 15.00
CA LEU A 79 11.18 2.98 14.76
C LEU A 79 11.76 2.91 13.34
N SER A 80 12.80 2.10 13.17
CA SER A 80 13.29 1.76 11.84
C SER A 80 12.56 0.52 11.32
N LEU A 81 11.90 0.68 10.17
CA LEU A 81 11.25 -0.39 9.43
C LEU A 81 12.24 -0.96 8.40
N LYS A 82 12.08 -2.23 8.03
CA LYS A 82 12.93 -2.86 7.01
C LYS A 82 12.43 -2.55 5.59
N ILE A 83 12.55 -1.29 5.20
CA ILE A 83 12.08 -0.79 3.90
C ILE A 83 13.10 -1.11 2.80
N ILE A 84 12.64 -1.75 1.73
CA ILE A 84 13.42 -2.10 0.54
C ILE A 84 12.88 -1.31 -0.66
N PRO A 85 13.47 -0.15 -1.00
CA PRO A 85 12.99 0.69 -2.09
C PRO A 85 13.32 0.07 -3.46
N VAL A 86 12.34 0.08 -4.36
CA VAL A 86 12.49 -0.40 -5.74
C VAL A 86 12.07 0.68 -6.73
N ARG A 87 12.99 1.05 -7.63
CA ARG A 87 12.75 2.10 -8.61
C ARG A 87 11.84 1.58 -9.71
N VAL A 88 10.73 2.27 -9.95
CA VAL A 88 9.87 2.10 -11.11
C VAL A 88 10.49 2.87 -12.27
N PRO A 89 10.92 2.21 -13.36
CA PRO A 89 11.73 2.84 -14.40
C PRO A 89 10.90 3.72 -15.36
N ALA A 90 9.59 3.47 -15.48
CA ALA A 90 8.69 4.19 -16.36
C ALA A 90 7.23 3.97 -15.91
N ASP A 91 6.32 4.81 -16.40
CA ASP A 91 4.90 4.66 -16.14
C ASP A 91 4.39 3.30 -16.66
N GLY A 92 3.55 2.61 -15.88
CA GLY A 92 3.08 1.27 -16.23
C GLY A 92 4.08 0.14 -15.99
N ARG A 93 5.21 0.42 -15.32
CA ARG A 93 6.27 -0.56 -15.02
C ARG A 93 6.40 -0.93 -13.55
N ALA A 94 5.32 -0.88 -12.78
CA ALA A 94 5.33 -1.32 -11.39
C ALA A 94 5.55 -2.84 -11.21
N ASP A 95 5.51 -3.63 -12.30
CA ASP A 95 5.83 -5.05 -12.32
C ASP A 95 7.21 -5.37 -11.71
N VAL A 96 8.17 -4.43 -11.84
CA VAL A 96 9.52 -4.60 -11.27
C VAL A 96 9.52 -4.70 -9.75
N VAL A 97 8.56 -4.06 -9.08
CA VAL A 97 8.39 -4.08 -7.63
C VAL A 97 7.92 -5.46 -7.19
N VAL A 98 6.95 -6.02 -7.92
CA VAL A 98 6.43 -7.37 -7.70
C VAL A 98 7.51 -8.44 -7.96
N ALA A 99 8.27 -8.29 -9.05
CA ALA A 99 9.37 -9.20 -9.37
C ALA A 99 10.43 -9.21 -8.27
N ARG A 100 10.82 -8.03 -7.76
CA ARG A 100 11.79 -7.92 -6.67
C ARG A 100 11.26 -8.51 -5.35
N ALA A 101 9.98 -8.29 -5.05
CA ALA A 101 9.36 -8.88 -3.87
C ALA A 101 9.34 -10.42 -3.94
N LYS A 102 9.06 -10.98 -5.13
CA LYS A 102 9.11 -12.43 -5.37
C LYS A 102 10.52 -13.00 -5.20
N GLU A 103 11.53 -12.33 -5.76
CA GLU A 103 12.94 -12.71 -5.63
C GLU A 103 13.40 -12.76 -4.16
N LEU A 104 12.98 -11.77 -3.37
CA LEU A 104 13.35 -11.65 -1.96
C LEU A 104 12.48 -12.49 -1.00
N GLY A 105 11.39 -13.08 -1.50
CA GLY A 105 10.45 -13.82 -0.67
C GLY A 105 9.73 -12.98 0.40
N VAL A 106 9.64 -11.65 0.22
CA VAL A 106 8.89 -10.79 1.15
C VAL A 106 7.40 -11.01 1.00
N LYS A 107 6.61 -10.70 2.04
CA LYS A 107 5.15 -10.85 1.99
C LYS A 107 4.41 -9.52 1.95
N ILE A 108 5.10 -8.38 1.97
CA ILE A 108 4.45 -7.06 1.97
C ILE A 108 5.06 -6.18 0.89
N ILE A 109 4.16 -5.58 0.11
CA ILE A 109 4.52 -4.58 -0.90
C ILE A 109 3.75 -3.27 -0.64
N GLY A 110 4.44 -2.14 -0.68
CA GLY A 110 3.85 -0.82 -0.87
C GLY A 110 3.96 -0.38 -2.34
N ILE A 111 2.85 -0.21 -3.05
CA ILE A 111 2.89 -0.01 -4.51
C ILE A 111 1.73 0.86 -5.00
N ARG A 112 1.95 1.52 -6.13
CA ARG A 112 0.88 2.13 -6.92
C ARG A 112 0.55 1.25 -8.11
N ILE A 113 -0.74 1.01 -8.33
CA ILE A 113 -1.28 0.29 -9.48
C ILE A 113 -2.17 1.24 -10.27
N ARG A 114 -1.82 1.45 -11.53
CA ARG A 114 -2.57 2.29 -12.46
C ARG A 114 -3.05 1.52 -13.68
N TYR A 115 -2.23 0.61 -14.19
CA TYR A 115 -2.46 -0.05 -15.46
C TYR A 115 -2.83 -1.53 -15.31
N PRO A 116 -3.55 -2.12 -16.29
CA PRO A 116 -3.93 -3.53 -16.27
C PRO A 116 -2.76 -4.50 -16.08
N GLN A 117 -1.63 -4.28 -16.76
CA GLN A 117 -0.47 -5.17 -16.61
C GLN A 117 0.15 -5.14 -15.21
N GLU A 118 0.06 -4.01 -14.50
CA GLU A 118 0.53 -3.89 -13.12
C GLU A 118 -0.42 -4.60 -12.16
N HIS A 119 -1.73 -4.46 -12.41
CA HIS A 119 -2.77 -5.22 -11.73
C HIS A 119 -2.51 -6.72 -11.87
N ASP A 120 -2.32 -7.22 -13.09
CA ASP A 120 -2.18 -8.64 -13.35
C ASP A 120 -0.93 -9.22 -12.68
N ALA A 121 0.18 -8.47 -12.70
CA ALA A 121 1.40 -8.84 -12.00
C ALA A 121 1.17 -8.96 -10.48
N LEU A 122 0.55 -7.94 -9.87
CA LEU A 122 0.30 -7.96 -8.43
C LEU A 122 -0.73 -9.02 -8.03
N ALA A 123 -1.82 -9.16 -8.80
CA ALA A 123 -2.86 -10.16 -8.58
C ALA A 123 -2.30 -11.58 -8.66
N ALA A 124 -1.42 -11.88 -9.62
CA ALA A 124 -0.75 -13.17 -9.70
C ALA A 124 0.10 -13.43 -8.44
N TRP A 125 0.87 -12.43 -8.00
CA TRP A 125 1.67 -12.53 -6.78
C TRP A 125 0.83 -12.73 -5.52
N LEU A 126 -0.31 -12.04 -5.38
CA LEU A 126 -1.24 -12.21 -4.26
C LEU A 126 -1.91 -13.60 -4.25
N LYS A 127 -2.30 -14.13 -5.42
CA LYS A 127 -2.93 -15.46 -5.55
C LYS A 127 -2.02 -16.60 -5.13
N GLU A 128 -0.71 -16.46 -5.36
CA GLU A 128 0.28 -17.49 -5.03
C GLU A 128 0.41 -17.76 -3.52
N ASN A 129 0.11 -16.78 -2.65
CA ASN A 129 0.21 -16.97 -1.20
C ASN A 129 -0.73 -16.02 -0.44
N LYS A 130 -1.62 -16.57 0.39
CA LYS A 130 -2.60 -15.80 1.20
C LYS A 130 -1.97 -14.89 2.25
N GLU A 131 -0.72 -15.14 2.65
CA GLU A 131 0.02 -14.27 3.56
C GLU A 131 0.66 -13.08 2.86
N ARG A 132 0.62 -13.00 1.52
CA ARG A 132 1.10 -11.83 0.80
C ARG A 132 0.09 -10.71 0.86
N ARG A 133 0.53 -9.50 1.15
CA ARG A 133 -0.32 -8.32 1.23
C ARG A 133 0.26 -7.15 0.47
N ALA A 134 -0.61 -6.27 -0.01
CA ALA A 134 -0.26 -5.06 -0.71
C ALA A 134 -0.94 -3.85 -0.07
N ILE A 135 -0.17 -2.80 0.19
CA ILE A 135 -0.70 -1.49 0.53
C ILE A 135 -0.66 -0.65 -0.75
N LEU A 136 -1.84 -0.29 -1.23
CA LEU A 136 -2.06 0.37 -2.51
C LEU A 136 -2.14 1.88 -2.32
N PHE A 137 -1.27 2.59 -3.02
CA PHE A 137 -1.17 4.04 -2.97
C PHE A 137 -1.53 4.62 -4.33
N HIS A 138 -2.30 5.69 -4.34
CA HIS A 138 -2.79 6.38 -5.53
C HIS A 138 -3.43 5.45 -6.56
N SER A 139 -4.04 4.37 -6.09
CA SER A 139 -4.53 3.27 -6.94
C SER A 139 -6.04 3.25 -7.05
N ALA A 140 -6.76 3.71 -6.02
CA ALA A 140 -8.23 3.67 -5.98
C ALA A 140 -8.93 4.55 -7.02
N ILE A 141 -8.21 5.51 -7.63
CA ILE A 141 -8.75 6.37 -8.69
C ILE A 141 -8.68 5.72 -10.08
N TYR A 142 -8.04 4.57 -10.21
CA TYR A 142 -7.88 3.84 -11.47
C TYR A 142 -8.60 2.51 -11.37
N ASP A 143 -9.32 2.10 -12.41
CA ASP A 143 -10.04 0.81 -12.43
C ASP A 143 -9.13 -0.37 -12.06
N ALA A 144 -7.94 -0.44 -12.67
CA ALA A 144 -6.97 -1.49 -12.42
C ALA A 144 -6.52 -1.51 -10.94
N GLY A 145 -6.31 -0.36 -10.31
CA GLY A 145 -5.94 -0.33 -8.90
C GLY A 145 -7.12 -0.61 -7.97
N TYR A 146 -8.30 -0.11 -8.33
CA TYR A 146 -9.50 -0.19 -7.51
C TYR A 146 -10.04 -1.62 -7.40
N ARG A 147 -10.00 -2.40 -8.50
CA ARG A 147 -10.47 -3.80 -8.51
C ARG A 147 -9.75 -4.70 -7.50
N LEU A 148 -8.45 -4.46 -7.25
CA LEU A 148 -7.67 -5.24 -6.28
C LEU A 148 -8.27 -5.23 -4.87
N PHE A 149 -8.89 -4.13 -4.45
CA PHE A 149 -9.57 -4.02 -3.16
C PHE A 149 -10.77 -4.96 -3.00
N PHE A 150 -11.35 -5.41 -4.11
CA PHE A 150 -12.51 -6.30 -4.15
C PHE A 150 -12.10 -7.73 -4.48
N GLU A 151 -11.10 -7.91 -5.32
CA GLU A 151 -10.55 -9.23 -5.65
C GLU A 151 -9.77 -9.83 -4.47
N PHE A 152 -9.11 -8.98 -3.66
CA PHE A 152 -8.24 -9.40 -2.56
C PHE A 152 -8.52 -8.66 -1.25
N PRO A 153 -9.75 -8.74 -0.70
CA PRO A 153 -10.17 -7.88 0.39
C PRO A 153 -9.36 -8.07 1.69
N GLY A 154 -8.86 -9.29 1.95
CA GLY A 154 -8.03 -9.61 3.12
C GLY A 154 -6.51 -9.48 2.89
N GLN A 155 -6.08 -9.11 1.68
CA GLN A 155 -4.66 -8.98 1.33
C GLN A 155 -4.31 -7.58 0.82
N THR A 156 -5.28 -6.68 0.63
CA THR A 156 -5.04 -5.33 0.13
C THR A 156 -5.50 -4.30 1.13
N SER A 157 -4.71 -3.24 1.31
CA SER A 157 -5.05 -2.06 2.12
C SER A 157 -4.65 -0.79 1.37
N PHE A 158 -4.88 0.36 1.96
CA PHE A 158 -4.58 1.69 1.43
C PHE A 158 -3.70 2.47 2.41
N GLY A 159 -3.17 3.60 1.98
CA GLY A 159 -2.32 4.47 2.82
C GLY A 159 -3.09 5.19 3.93
N ASP A 160 -3.53 4.48 4.96
CA ASP A 160 -4.20 5.06 6.13
C ASP A 160 -3.21 5.84 7.00
N ILE A 161 -3.52 7.10 7.31
CA ILE A 161 -2.66 7.96 8.16
C ILE A 161 -2.89 7.77 9.66
N ASN A 162 -3.80 6.88 10.04
CA ASN A 162 -4.08 6.50 11.42
C ASN A 162 -3.87 4.99 11.63
N PRO A 163 -2.65 4.45 11.44
CA PRO A 163 -2.38 3.05 11.71
C PRO A 163 -2.65 2.71 13.19
N VAL A 164 -3.16 1.51 13.43
CA VAL A 164 -3.45 0.99 14.78
C VAL A 164 -2.41 -0.04 15.16
N PHE A 165 -1.92 0.03 16.40
CA PHE A 165 -0.95 -0.90 16.95
C PHE A 165 -1.63 -1.93 17.85
N GLN A 166 -1.14 -3.16 17.77
CA GLN A 166 -1.60 -4.27 18.61
C GLN A 166 -0.37 -4.86 19.29
N GLU A 167 -0.54 -5.32 20.53
CA GLU A 167 0.51 -6.08 21.21
C GLU A 167 0.83 -7.35 20.42
N ALA A 168 2.10 -7.77 20.47
CA ALA A 168 2.49 -9.05 19.88
C ALA A 168 1.67 -10.15 20.55
N MET A 169 0.86 -10.86 19.77
CA MET A 169 0.17 -12.05 20.26
C MET A 169 1.27 -13.05 20.66
N GLU A 170 1.43 -13.32 21.95
CA GLU A 170 2.29 -14.41 22.41
C GLU A 170 1.76 -15.71 21.79
N GLU A 171 2.49 -16.20 20.79
CA GLU A 171 2.25 -17.53 20.24
C GLU A 171 2.59 -18.51 21.37
N LYS A 172 1.57 -18.99 22.09
CA LYS A 172 1.72 -20.10 23.02
C LYS A 172 2.22 -21.28 22.20
N ARG A 173 3.53 -21.47 22.20
CA ARG A 173 4.17 -22.66 21.64
C ARG A 173 3.58 -23.88 22.37
N PRO A 174 3.07 -24.89 21.64
CA PRO A 174 2.64 -26.14 22.24
C PRO A 174 3.82 -26.90 22.88
#